data_AF-A0A410DWN4-F1
#
_entry.id   AF-A0A410DWN4-F1
#
_cell.length_a   1.000
_cell.length_b   1.000
_cell.length_c   1.000
_cell.angle_alpha   90.00
_cell.angle_beta   90.00
_cell.angle_gamma   90.00
#
_symmetry.space_group_name_H-M   'P 1'
#
loop_
_entity.id
_entity.type
_entity.pdbx_description
1 polymer ?
#
loop_
_entity_poly.entity_id
_entity_poly.type
_entity_poly.pdbx_seq_one_letter_code
_entity_poly.pdbx_strand_id
1 'polypeptide(L)'
;MEVFEVKLKLFLLKDVQFTEIQSKISSFIDMGLAKDEKYLEFHNENKFKNYCFDSLYPIEKDKIYNSGKIYTLTLRTVGEDLAKFFLERLKNEYDENFKGLTAEVRIVPKKHIEKIYSITPMLIKNDCGYWKGKITLDEFERRLKENLIKKYNSIANEKIDEDFQLYTSIEFKNRKPISTSYKQIKLLGDKISINISDDKRAQDLAYMSLGTGIAEMNPRGYGFVNYRWL
;
A
#
# COMPACT_ATOMS: atom_id res chain seq x y z
N MET A 1 -8.80 -14.23 -8.34
CA MET A 1 -8.18 -13.31 -7.37
C MET A 1 -9.19 -12.24 -7.01
N GLU A 2 -9.43 -12.03 -5.72
CA GLU A 2 -10.27 -10.95 -5.19
C GLU A 2 -9.40 -9.92 -4.47
N VAL A 3 -9.86 -8.68 -4.38
CA VAL A 3 -9.22 -7.64 -3.57
C VAL A 3 -10.19 -7.27 -2.45
N PHE A 4 -9.79 -7.55 -1.22
CA PHE A 4 -10.54 -7.19 -0.02
C PHE A 4 -10.10 -5.81 0.43
N GLU A 5 -11.06 -4.91 0.65
CA GLU A 5 -10.85 -3.61 1.28
C GLU A 5 -11.47 -3.63 2.67
N VAL A 6 -10.64 -3.36 3.67
CA VAL A 6 -11.03 -3.23 5.07
C VAL A 6 -10.89 -1.78 5.48
N LYS A 7 -11.99 -1.16 5.91
CA LYS A 7 -11.98 0.18 6.50
C LYS A 7 -12.05 0.06 8.01
N LEU A 8 -10.94 0.41 8.64
CA LEU A 8 -10.78 0.37 10.09
C LEU A 8 -10.93 1.79 10.66
N LYS A 9 -11.81 1.95 11.64
CA LYS A 9 -11.90 3.17 12.45
C LYS A 9 -10.88 3.09 13.58
N LEU A 10 -10.03 4.11 13.67
CA LEU A 10 -9.00 4.26 14.69
C LEU A 10 -9.28 5.52 15.51
N PHE A 11 -9.32 5.37 16.83
CA PHE A 11 -9.27 6.48 17.77
C PHE A 11 -7.82 6.84 18.07
N LEU A 12 -7.44 8.11 17.91
CA LEU A 12 -6.10 8.58 18.22
C LEU A 12 -5.94 8.91 19.71
N LEU A 13 -4.89 8.37 20.33
CA LEU A 13 -4.55 8.58 21.74
C LEU A 13 -3.52 9.70 21.92
N LYS A 14 -2.70 9.98 20.91
CA LYS A 14 -1.68 11.02 20.89
C LYS A 14 -1.71 11.77 19.57
N ASP A 15 -1.26 13.01 19.59
CA ASP A 15 -1.04 13.77 18.36
C ASP A 15 0.09 13.11 17.55
N VAL A 16 -0.10 12.97 16.23
CA VAL A 16 0.88 12.35 15.35
C VAL A 16 1.12 13.23 14.13
N GLN A 17 2.39 13.55 13.88
CA GLN A 17 2.79 14.28 12.68
C GLN A 17 2.50 13.45 11.42
N PHE A 18 2.01 14.09 10.36
CA PHE A 18 1.72 13.42 9.10
C PHE A 18 2.91 12.64 8.54
N THR A 19 4.13 13.15 8.73
CA THR A 19 5.36 12.49 8.25
C THR A 19 5.68 11.19 9.00
N GLU A 20 5.12 10.99 10.19
CA GLU A 20 5.38 9.84 11.06
C GLU A 20 4.26 8.80 11.00
N ILE A 21 3.08 9.19 10.52
CA ILE A 21 1.85 8.39 10.65
C ILE A 21 1.96 6.99 10.04
N GLN A 22 2.65 6.82 8.90
CA GLN A 22 2.81 5.49 8.27
C GLN A 22 3.61 4.54 9.18
N SER A 23 4.61 5.07 9.89
CA SER A 23 5.42 4.27 10.83
C SER A 23 4.60 3.87 12.05
N LYS A 24 3.74 4.76 12.54
CA LYS A 24 2.83 4.48 13.66
C LYS A 24 1.79 3.43 13.26
N ILE A 25 1.14 3.58 12.11
CA ILE A 25 0.18 2.58 11.59
C ILE A 25 0.89 1.23 11.38
N SER A 26 2.10 1.23 10.81
CA SER A 26 2.87 -0.01 10.63
C SER A 26 3.11 -0.73 11.96
N SER A 27 3.47 0.02 13.02
CA SER A 27 3.70 -0.53 14.36
C SER A 27 2.42 -1.13 14.95
N PHE A 28 1.29 -0.45 14.77
CA PHE A 28 -0.02 -0.92 15.23
C PHE A 28 -0.41 -2.25 14.57
N ILE A 29 -0.21 -2.37 13.24
CA ILE A 29 -0.49 -3.60 12.49
C ILE A 29 0.48 -4.72 12.92
N ASP A 30 1.78 -4.42 13.04
CA ASP A 30 2.80 -5.40 13.45
C ASP A 30 2.50 -6.00 14.82
N MET A 31 2.10 -5.17 15.79
CA MET A 31 1.73 -5.62 17.12
C MET A 31 0.51 -6.56 17.07
N GLY A 32 -0.49 -6.25 16.24
CA GLY A 32 -1.61 -7.17 16.03
C GLY A 32 -1.18 -8.50 15.45
N LEU A 33 -0.28 -8.49 14.44
CA LEU A 33 0.25 -9.70 13.81
C LEU A 33 1.07 -10.54 14.80
N ALA A 34 1.85 -9.89 15.67
CA ALA A 34 2.74 -10.56 16.62
C ALA A 34 2.01 -11.33 17.74
N LYS A 35 0.70 -11.13 17.93
CA LYS A 35 -0.10 -11.83 18.95
C LYS A 35 -0.54 -13.24 18.53
N ASP A 36 -0.33 -13.61 17.28
CA ASP A 36 -0.70 -14.90 16.73
C ASP A 36 0.53 -15.52 16.06
N GLU A 37 0.84 -16.78 16.40
CA GLU A 37 2.07 -17.43 15.96
C GLU A 37 2.16 -17.55 14.43
N LYS A 38 1.05 -17.89 13.75
CA LYS A 38 0.98 -17.95 12.29
C LYS A 38 1.27 -16.58 11.67
N TYR A 39 0.72 -15.51 12.25
CA TYR A 39 0.91 -14.15 11.73
C TYR A 39 2.27 -13.55 12.08
N LEU A 40 2.88 -13.97 13.19
CA LEU A 40 4.25 -13.62 13.57
C LEU A 40 5.26 -14.26 12.61
N GLU A 41 5.10 -15.55 12.28
CA GLU A 41 5.91 -16.22 11.26
C GLU A 41 5.74 -15.53 9.90
N PHE A 42 4.48 -15.30 9.50
CA PHE A 42 4.16 -14.54 8.30
C PHE A 42 4.82 -13.16 8.30
N HIS A 43 4.89 -12.45 9.42
CA HIS A 43 5.55 -11.14 9.53
C HIS A 43 7.07 -11.24 9.33
N ASN A 44 7.71 -12.26 9.90
CA ASN A 44 9.17 -12.44 9.85
C ASN A 44 9.69 -12.94 8.51
N GLU A 45 8.87 -13.68 7.75
CA GLU A 45 9.30 -14.29 6.48
C GLU A 45 9.63 -13.24 5.40
N ASN A 46 10.76 -13.36 4.70
CA ASN A 46 11.11 -12.40 3.64
C ASN A 46 10.38 -12.70 2.32
N LYS A 47 9.09 -12.33 2.26
CA LYS A 47 8.21 -12.50 1.08
C LYS A 47 7.31 -11.30 0.83
N PHE A 48 6.67 -11.27 -0.34
CA PHE A 48 5.54 -10.37 -0.56
C PHE A 48 4.42 -10.68 0.43
N LYS A 49 4.05 -9.70 1.24
CA LYS A 49 2.98 -9.85 2.23
C LYS A 49 1.58 -9.70 1.62
N ASN A 50 1.50 -9.25 0.36
CA ASN A 50 0.28 -9.18 -0.42
C ASN A 50 -0.84 -8.30 0.19
N TYR A 51 -0.45 -7.28 0.97
CA TYR A 51 -1.34 -6.24 1.46
C TYR A 51 -0.67 -4.86 1.41
N CYS A 52 -1.49 -3.82 1.39
CA CYS A 52 -1.07 -2.43 1.52
C CYS A 52 -2.13 -1.63 2.28
N PHE A 53 -1.77 -0.46 2.79
CA PHE A 53 -2.69 0.45 3.45
C PHE A 53 -2.38 1.91 3.12
N ASP A 54 -3.38 2.77 3.25
CA ASP A 54 -3.27 4.20 2.96
C ASP A 54 -2.73 5.01 4.16
N SER A 55 -3.04 6.30 4.22
CA SER A 55 -2.83 7.12 5.42
C SER A 55 -4.18 7.39 6.08
N LEU A 56 -4.17 7.91 7.30
CA LEU A 56 -5.42 8.24 7.98
C LEU A 56 -6.24 9.29 7.22
N TYR A 57 -7.55 9.05 7.14
CA TYR A 57 -8.50 9.97 6.55
C TYR A 57 -9.53 10.47 7.58
N PRO A 58 -9.88 11.78 7.59
CA PRO A 58 -9.32 12.84 6.73
C PRO A 58 -7.89 13.25 7.14
N ILE A 59 -7.13 13.78 6.19
CA ILE A 59 -5.84 14.43 6.46
C ILE A 59 -6.11 15.82 7.01
N GLU A 60 -5.52 16.13 8.17
CA GLU A 60 -5.68 17.42 8.84
C GLU A 60 -4.91 18.53 8.10
N LYS A 61 -5.45 19.75 8.12
CA LYS A 61 -4.91 20.89 7.34
C LYS A 61 -3.52 21.32 7.81
N ASP A 62 -3.28 21.26 9.11
CA ASP A 62 -1.99 21.53 9.77
C ASP A 62 -1.01 20.34 9.67
N LYS A 63 -1.46 19.22 9.09
CA LYS A 63 -0.71 17.97 8.96
C LYS A 63 -0.36 17.33 10.31
N ILE A 64 -1.18 17.57 11.32
CA ILE A 64 -1.10 16.90 12.62
C ILE A 64 -2.40 16.15 12.84
N TYR A 65 -2.32 14.83 12.92
CA TYR A 65 -3.47 14.04 13.35
C TYR A 65 -3.65 14.24 14.84
N ASN A 66 -4.83 14.70 15.23
CA ASN A 66 -5.15 15.13 16.58
C ASN A 66 -5.64 13.97 17.47
N SER A 67 -5.14 13.92 18.69
CA SER A 67 -5.63 13.08 19.78
C SER A 67 -7.12 13.34 20.06
N GLY A 68 -7.83 12.30 20.50
CA GLY A 68 -9.26 12.38 20.80
C GLY A 68 -10.18 12.30 19.59
N LYS A 69 -9.64 12.25 18.36
CA LYS A 69 -10.42 12.12 17.12
C LYS A 69 -10.42 10.70 16.57
N ILE A 70 -11.42 10.41 15.73
CA ILE A 70 -11.54 9.15 15.00
C ILE A 70 -11.18 9.38 13.54
N TYR A 71 -10.30 8.54 13.02
CA TYR A 71 -9.90 8.51 11.62
C TYR A 71 -10.21 7.17 10.99
N THR A 72 -10.18 7.13 9.66
CA THR A 72 -10.34 5.90 8.88
C THR A 72 -9.00 5.51 8.29
N LEU A 73 -8.60 4.26 8.52
CA LEU A 73 -7.51 3.60 7.83
C LEU A 73 -8.11 2.62 6.82
N THR A 74 -7.67 2.67 5.57
CA THR A 74 -8.04 1.71 4.55
C THR A 74 -6.90 0.73 4.34
N LEU A 75 -7.14 -0.54 4.66
CA LEU A 75 -6.26 -1.65 4.32
C LEU A 75 -6.83 -2.40 3.13
N ARG A 76 -5.96 -2.88 2.24
CA ARG A 76 -6.36 -3.81 1.18
C ARG A 76 -5.40 -4.99 1.13
N THR A 77 -5.93 -6.13 0.70
CA THR A 77 -5.19 -7.38 0.55
C THR A 77 -5.84 -8.25 -0.50
N VAL A 78 -5.06 -9.16 -1.08
CA VAL A 78 -5.59 -10.24 -1.95
C VAL A 78 -5.75 -11.57 -1.21
N GLY A 79 -5.35 -11.64 0.07
CA GLY A 79 -5.49 -12.81 0.92
C GLY A 79 -6.71 -12.71 1.83
N GLU A 80 -7.64 -13.66 1.70
CA GLU A 80 -8.89 -13.71 2.48
C GLU A 80 -8.63 -13.86 3.99
N ASP A 81 -7.73 -14.77 4.38
CA ASP A 81 -7.32 -14.97 5.77
C ASP A 81 -6.82 -13.67 6.41
N LEU A 82 -6.02 -12.90 5.67
CA LEU A 82 -5.46 -11.65 6.14
C LEU A 82 -6.54 -10.55 6.23
N ALA A 83 -7.52 -10.56 5.32
CA ALA A 83 -8.68 -9.68 5.41
C ALA A 83 -9.54 -9.97 6.66
N LYS A 84 -9.76 -11.26 6.97
CA LYS A 84 -10.44 -11.69 8.21
C LYS A 84 -9.66 -11.25 9.44
N PHE A 85 -8.34 -11.42 9.43
CA PHE A 85 -7.48 -10.91 10.51
C PHE A 85 -7.64 -9.39 10.71
N PHE A 86 -7.58 -8.59 9.64
CA PHE A 86 -7.77 -7.14 9.74
C PHE A 86 -9.16 -6.77 10.28
N LEU A 87 -10.20 -7.47 9.84
CA LEU A 87 -11.58 -7.24 10.25
C LEU A 87 -11.82 -7.59 11.73
N GLU A 88 -11.29 -8.71 12.19
CA GLU A 88 -11.64 -9.30 13.49
C GLU A 88 -10.68 -8.91 14.61
N ARG A 89 -9.38 -8.79 14.30
CA ARG A 89 -8.33 -8.55 15.29
C ARG A 89 -8.03 -7.07 15.46
N LEU A 90 -7.74 -6.34 14.37
CA LEU A 90 -7.30 -4.95 14.46
C LEU A 90 -8.34 -4.00 15.08
N LYS A 91 -9.64 -4.30 14.95
CA LYS A 91 -10.70 -3.51 15.62
C LYS A 91 -10.66 -3.58 17.15
N ASN A 92 -10.01 -4.60 17.71
CA ASN A 92 -9.86 -4.79 19.16
C ASN A 92 -8.44 -4.46 19.65
N GLU A 93 -7.56 -4.03 18.74
CA GLU A 93 -6.16 -3.78 19.02
C GLU A 93 -5.93 -2.35 19.57
N TYR A 94 -4.90 -2.17 20.40
CA TYR A 94 -4.56 -0.85 20.94
C TYR A 94 -3.06 -0.74 21.25
N ASP A 95 -2.47 0.41 20.93
CA ASP A 95 -1.11 0.76 21.31
C ASP A 95 -1.07 2.15 21.98
N GLU A 96 0.12 2.75 22.09
CA GLU A 96 0.28 4.09 22.65
C GLU A 96 -0.27 5.24 21.78
N ASN A 97 -0.56 5.00 20.49
CA ASN A 97 -1.01 6.00 19.52
C ASN A 97 -2.47 5.78 19.08
N PHE A 98 -2.93 4.54 19.01
CA PHE A 98 -4.22 4.17 18.44
C PHE A 98 -4.99 3.18 19.30
N LYS A 99 -6.31 3.27 19.22
CA LYS A 99 -7.24 2.22 19.60
C LYS A 99 -8.14 1.88 18.41
N GLY A 100 -8.16 0.61 18.02
CA GLY A 100 -9.13 0.08 17.07
C GLY A 100 -10.56 0.20 17.60
N LEU A 101 -11.50 0.46 16.71
CA LEU A 101 -12.92 0.61 17.06
C LEU A 101 -13.82 -0.36 16.28
N THR A 102 -13.98 -0.11 14.99
CA THR A 102 -14.88 -0.88 14.12
C THR A 102 -14.19 -1.12 12.80
N ALA A 103 -14.47 -2.26 12.17
CA ALA A 103 -13.97 -2.57 10.85
C ALA A 103 -15.11 -3.08 9.98
N GLU A 104 -15.12 -2.66 8.71
CA GLU A 104 -15.99 -3.17 7.66
C GLU A 104 -15.13 -3.71 6.53
N VAL A 105 -15.59 -4.78 5.87
CA VAL A 105 -14.91 -5.38 4.72
C VAL A 105 -15.82 -5.36 3.50
N ARG A 106 -15.24 -5.10 2.33
CA ARG A 106 -15.90 -5.30 1.04
C ARG A 106 -14.92 -5.86 0.02
N ILE A 107 -15.46 -6.48 -1.02
CA ILE A 107 -14.68 -6.85 -2.21
C ILE A 107 -14.69 -5.66 -3.16
N VAL A 108 -13.51 -5.24 -3.63
CA VAL A 108 -13.38 -4.23 -4.67
C VAL A 108 -13.88 -4.84 -5.98
N PRO A 109 -14.85 -4.24 -6.70
CA PRO A 109 -15.34 -4.83 -7.94
C PRO A 109 -14.24 -4.93 -9.00
N LYS A 110 -14.15 -6.08 -9.68
CA LYS A 110 -13.26 -6.24 -10.83
C LYS A 110 -13.93 -5.69 -12.08
N LYS A 111 -13.52 -4.49 -12.50
CA LYS A 111 -13.97 -3.80 -13.71
C LYS A 111 -12.77 -3.37 -14.55
N HIS A 112 -13.03 -2.94 -15.78
CA HIS A 112 -11.98 -2.37 -16.63
C HIS A 112 -11.40 -1.11 -15.98
N ILE A 113 -10.09 -1.12 -15.75
CA ILE A 113 -9.35 -0.06 -15.08
C ILE A 113 -8.77 0.85 -16.16
N GLU A 114 -9.28 2.06 -16.23
CA GLU A 114 -8.67 3.08 -17.09
C GLU A 114 -7.37 3.58 -16.45
N LYS A 115 -7.38 3.82 -15.14
CA LYS A 115 -6.28 4.46 -14.43
C LYS A 115 -6.14 3.97 -13.00
N ILE A 116 -4.88 3.84 -12.55
CA ILE A 116 -4.53 3.77 -11.13
C ILE A 116 -3.69 4.99 -10.73
N TYR A 117 -3.86 5.48 -9.51
CA TYR A 117 -3.08 6.60 -8.99
C TYR A 117 -2.77 6.42 -7.51
N SER A 118 -1.54 6.72 -7.12
CA SER A 118 -1.05 6.48 -5.77
C SER A 118 -1.60 7.50 -4.76
N ILE A 119 -2.17 7.01 -3.68
CA ILE A 119 -2.62 7.78 -2.51
C ILE A 119 -1.45 8.00 -1.53
N THR A 120 -0.63 6.98 -1.32
CA THR A 120 0.63 7.08 -0.56
C THR A 120 1.82 7.03 -1.52
N PRO A 121 2.97 7.68 -1.19
CA PRO A 121 4.13 7.66 -2.07
C PRO A 121 4.60 6.23 -2.33
N MET A 122 4.97 5.92 -3.56
CA MET A 122 5.64 4.68 -3.91
C MET A 122 7.15 4.82 -3.71
N LEU A 123 7.79 3.70 -3.35
CA LEU A 123 9.22 3.64 -3.07
C LEU A 123 9.88 2.65 -4.02
N ILE A 124 11.09 3.03 -4.46
CA ILE A 124 12.03 2.14 -5.15
C ILE A 124 13.29 2.09 -4.30
N LYS A 125 13.53 0.97 -3.63
CA LYS A 125 14.74 0.75 -2.84
C LYS A 125 15.90 0.45 -3.78
N ASN A 126 17.00 1.14 -3.54
CA ASN A 126 18.26 0.93 -4.21
C ASN A 126 19.36 1.44 -3.29
N ASP A 127 20.61 1.10 -3.59
CA ASP A 127 21.76 1.46 -2.76
C ASP A 127 22.13 2.95 -2.87
N CYS A 128 21.52 3.68 -3.80
CA CYS A 128 21.72 5.12 -4.02
C CYS A 128 20.66 6.00 -3.34
N GLY A 129 19.71 5.42 -2.61
CA GLY A 129 18.60 6.14 -1.98
C GLY A 129 17.54 6.57 -2.98
N TYR A 130 17.26 7.88 -3.06
CA TYR A 130 16.23 8.39 -3.96
C TYR A 130 16.63 8.20 -5.42
N TRP A 131 15.73 7.60 -6.21
CA TRP A 131 16.04 7.08 -7.54
C TRP A 131 16.32 8.17 -8.58
N LYS A 132 15.68 9.34 -8.47
CA LYS A 132 15.72 10.36 -9.52
C LYS A 132 17.13 10.95 -9.68
N GLY A 133 17.63 10.94 -10.91
CA GLY A 133 19.01 11.33 -11.23
C GLY A 133 20.06 10.27 -10.91
N LYS A 134 19.65 9.09 -10.44
CA LYS A 134 20.50 7.91 -10.21
C LYS A 134 20.16 6.76 -11.14
N ILE A 135 18.88 6.58 -11.47
CA ILE A 135 18.41 5.65 -12.51
C ILE A 135 17.63 6.41 -13.60
N THR A 136 17.58 5.84 -14.81
CA THR A 136 16.82 6.39 -15.95
C THR A 136 15.33 6.18 -15.75
N LEU A 137 14.51 6.90 -16.53
CA LEU A 137 13.06 6.69 -16.52
C LEU A 137 12.72 5.28 -17.02
N ASP A 138 13.36 4.80 -18.08
CA ASP A 138 13.13 3.43 -18.60
C ASP A 138 13.41 2.36 -17.53
N GLU A 139 14.46 2.54 -16.72
CA GLU A 139 14.78 1.63 -15.62
C GLU A 139 13.74 1.70 -14.49
N PHE A 140 13.26 2.90 -14.16
CA PHE A 140 12.15 3.08 -13.21
C PHE A 140 10.90 2.33 -13.69
N GLU A 141 10.54 2.50 -14.96
CA GLU A 141 9.36 1.91 -15.60
C GLU A 141 9.46 0.37 -15.65
N ARG A 142 10.63 -0.15 -16.05
CA ARG A 142 10.94 -1.58 -16.02
C ARG A 142 10.78 -2.16 -14.61
N ARG A 143 11.38 -1.53 -13.60
CA ARG A 143 11.30 -2.00 -12.20
C ARG A 143 9.88 -2.01 -11.65
N LEU A 144 9.07 -1.00 -12.00
CA LEU A 144 7.66 -0.95 -11.63
C LEU A 144 6.89 -2.14 -12.22
N LYS A 145 7.08 -2.42 -13.52
CA LYS A 145 6.45 -3.56 -14.20
C LYS A 145 6.90 -4.89 -13.62
N GLU A 146 8.21 -5.09 -13.47
CA GLU A 146 8.78 -6.33 -12.89
C GLU A 146 8.29 -6.60 -11.48
N ASN A 147 8.16 -5.57 -10.64
CA ASN A 147 7.64 -5.72 -9.29
C ASN A 147 6.19 -6.26 -9.31
N LEU A 148 5.35 -5.72 -10.17
CA LEU A 148 3.96 -6.17 -10.33
C LEU A 148 3.90 -7.61 -10.85
N ILE A 149 4.70 -7.95 -11.86
CA ILE A 149 4.78 -9.31 -12.42
C ILE A 149 5.23 -10.30 -11.33
N LYS A 150 6.27 -9.97 -10.56
CA LYS A 150 6.77 -10.84 -9.48
C LYS A 150 5.73 -11.09 -8.39
N LYS A 151 4.99 -10.05 -7.99
CA LYS A 151 3.86 -10.19 -7.05
C LYS A 151 2.78 -11.11 -7.63
N TYR A 152 2.37 -10.87 -8.87
CA TYR A 152 1.33 -11.66 -9.52
C TYR A 152 1.72 -13.12 -9.64
N ASN A 153 2.92 -13.41 -10.13
CA ASN A 153 3.47 -14.76 -10.23
C ASN A 153 3.50 -15.45 -8.86
N SER A 154 3.88 -14.73 -7.79
CA SER A 154 3.86 -15.26 -6.43
C SER A 154 2.45 -15.57 -5.90
N ILE A 155 1.41 -14.86 -6.36
CA ILE A 155 0.02 -15.05 -5.92
C ILE A 155 -0.67 -16.13 -6.76
N ALA A 156 -0.48 -16.11 -8.07
CA ALA A 156 -1.07 -17.05 -9.01
C ALA A 156 -0.34 -18.40 -9.04
N ASN A 157 0.88 -18.48 -8.49
CA ASN A 157 1.78 -19.62 -8.64
C ASN A 157 2.02 -19.97 -10.12
N GLU A 158 2.19 -18.94 -10.94
CA GLU A 158 2.36 -19.02 -12.39
C GLU A 158 3.54 -18.15 -12.82
N LYS A 159 4.05 -18.38 -14.04
CA LYS A 159 4.97 -17.46 -14.72
C LYS A 159 4.28 -16.91 -15.97
N ILE A 160 3.80 -15.68 -15.88
CA ILE A 160 3.13 -15.05 -17.02
C ILE A 160 4.12 -14.67 -18.11
N ASP A 161 3.62 -14.60 -19.35
CA ASP A 161 4.34 -13.97 -20.45
C ASP A 161 4.46 -12.46 -20.22
N GLU A 162 5.70 -11.96 -20.24
CA GLU A 162 6.07 -10.59 -19.93
C GLU A 162 5.99 -9.66 -21.16
N ASP A 163 5.76 -10.20 -22.36
CA ASP A 163 5.60 -9.44 -23.61
C ASP A 163 4.20 -8.81 -23.72
N PHE A 164 4.03 -7.70 -23.01
CA PHE A 164 2.84 -6.86 -23.06
C PHE A 164 3.12 -5.43 -22.62
N GLN A 165 2.30 -4.51 -23.08
CA GLN A 165 2.32 -3.12 -22.61
C GLN A 165 1.55 -3.01 -21.29
N LEU A 166 2.18 -2.53 -20.21
CA LEU A 166 1.49 -2.35 -18.92
C LEU A 166 0.58 -1.11 -18.90
N TYR A 167 1.00 -0.03 -19.54
CA TYR A 167 0.29 1.25 -19.52
C TYR A 167 0.53 2.05 -20.80
N THR A 168 -0.37 2.99 -21.07
CA THR A 168 -0.27 3.94 -22.19
C THR A 168 0.41 5.24 -21.78
N SER A 169 0.35 5.62 -20.50
CA SER A 169 1.08 6.78 -19.98
C SER A 169 1.25 6.73 -18.46
N ILE A 170 2.31 7.40 -17.99
CA ILE A 170 2.65 7.57 -16.57
C ILE A 170 2.91 9.06 -16.28
N GLU A 171 2.38 9.57 -15.16
CA GLU A 171 2.50 10.95 -14.72
C GLU A 171 2.97 11.01 -13.26
N PHE A 172 4.04 11.77 -12.98
CA PHE A 172 4.46 12.09 -11.61
C PHE A 172 3.62 13.25 -11.05
N LYS A 173 2.94 13.02 -9.92
CA LYS A 173 1.99 13.97 -9.31
C LYS A 173 2.63 14.95 -8.33
N ASN A 174 3.88 14.72 -7.93
CA ASN A 174 4.63 15.57 -7.01
C ASN A 174 5.82 16.24 -7.71
N ARG A 175 6.10 17.50 -7.35
CA ARG A 175 7.24 18.26 -7.89
C ARG A 175 8.56 17.94 -7.18
N LYS A 176 8.49 17.68 -5.88
CA LYS A 176 9.60 17.29 -5.01
C LYS A 176 9.28 15.94 -4.37
N PRO A 177 10.27 15.09 -4.05
CA PRO A 177 10.01 13.82 -3.37
C PRO A 177 9.25 14.04 -2.07
N ILE A 178 8.33 13.13 -1.77
CA ILE A 178 7.60 13.12 -0.51
C ILE A 178 8.47 12.41 0.52
N SER A 179 8.78 13.12 1.61
CA SER A 179 9.58 12.57 2.71
C SER A 179 8.69 12.04 3.81
N THR A 180 8.98 10.81 4.26
CA THR A 180 8.34 10.16 5.41
C THR A 180 9.40 9.64 6.37
N SER A 181 9.09 9.68 7.66
CA SER A 181 9.92 9.10 8.70
C SER A 181 9.71 7.59 8.75
N TYR A 182 10.80 6.82 8.74
CA TYR A 182 10.75 5.38 8.92
C TYR A 182 11.95 4.94 9.76
N LYS A 183 11.67 4.48 10.99
CA LYS A 183 12.71 4.27 12.00
C LYS A 183 13.54 5.55 12.15
N GLN A 184 14.87 5.47 12.09
CA GLN A 184 15.79 6.60 12.22
C GLN A 184 16.19 7.24 10.88
N ILE A 185 15.55 6.85 9.77
CA ILE A 185 15.86 7.35 8.43
C ILE A 185 14.66 8.04 7.78
N LYS A 186 14.93 8.82 6.73
CA LYS A 186 13.92 9.39 5.85
C LYS A 186 13.82 8.58 4.57
N LEU A 187 12.60 8.17 4.22
CA LEU A 187 12.30 7.57 2.93
C LEU A 187 11.77 8.66 1.99
N LEU A 188 12.22 8.62 0.74
CA LEU A 188 11.82 9.56 -0.30
C LEU A 188 11.10 8.79 -1.40
N GLY A 189 9.86 9.16 -1.66
CA GLY A 189 9.03 8.52 -2.66
C GLY A 189 8.25 9.51 -3.50
N ASP A 190 7.63 8.99 -4.56
CA ASP A 190 6.86 9.77 -5.51
C ASP A 190 5.40 9.32 -5.53
N LYS A 191 4.51 10.23 -5.90
CA LYS A 191 3.15 9.87 -6.29
C LYS A 191 3.08 9.82 -7.80
N ILE A 192 2.46 8.77 -8.32
CA ILE A 192 2.26 8.58 -9.76
C ILE A 192 0.80 8.33 -10.09
N SER A 193 0.46 8.60 -11.34
CA SER A 193 -0.79 8.21 -12.00
C SER A 193 -0.44 7.46 -13.27
N ILE A 194 -1.11 6.34 -13.53
CA ILE A 194 -0.82 5.46 -14.66
C ILE A 194 -2.14 5.15 -15.38
N ASN A 195 -2.20 5.40 -16.68
CA ASN A 195 -3.31 4.94 -17.53
C ASN A 195 -3.01 3.51 -17.99
N ILE A 196 -3.78 2.54 -17.53
CA ILE A 196 -3.53 1.11 -17.78
C ILE A 196 -3.90 0.76 -19.23
N SER A 197 -3.15 -0.14 -19.85
CA SER A 197 -3.47 -0.61 -21.20
C SER A 197 -4.67 -1.56 -21.20
N ASP A 198 -5.24 -1.81 -22.38
CA ASP A 198 -6.34 -2.77 -22.54
C ASP A 198 -5.88 -4.24 -22.54
N ASP A 199 -4.56 -4.51 -22.45
CA ASP A 199 -4.07 -5.88 -22.35
C ASP A 199 -4.59 -6.55 -21.08
N LYS A 200 -5.09 -7.78 -21.21
CA LYS A 200 -5.67 -8.53 -20.09
C LYS A 200 -4.71 -8.66 -18.91
N ARG A 201 -3.42 -8.87 -19.16
CA ARG A 201 -2.38 -8.99 -18.10
C ARG A 201 -2.18 -7.65 -17.41
N ALA A 202 -2.19 -6.55 -18.16
CA ALA A 202 -2.13 -5.22 -17.57
C ALA A 202 -3.32 -4.94 -16.64
N GLN A 203 -4.53 -5.31 -17.07
CA GLN A 203 -5.75 -5.20 -16.26
C GLN A 203 -5.69 -6.09 -15.00
N ASP A 204 -5.21 -7.32 -15.13
CA ASP A 204 -5.04 -8.25 -14.00
C ASP A 204 -4.00 -7.72 -12.99
N LEU A 205 -2.86 -7.19 -13.47
CA LEU A 205 -1.84 -6.57 -12.63
C LEU A 205 -2.34 -5.28 -11.96
N ALA A 206 -3.08 -4.44 -12.69
CA ALA A 206 -3.65 -3.22 -12.15
C ALA A 206 -4.66 -3.54 -11.04
N TYR A 207 -5.53 -4.52 -11.24
CA TYR A 207 -6.49 -4.96 -10.23
C TYR A 207 -5.78 -5.54 -8.99
N MET A 208 -4.78 -6.41 -9.17
CA MET A 208 -3.95 -6.93 -8.07
C MET A 208 -3.25 -5.80 -7.29
N SER A 209 -2.77 -4.76 -7.98
CA SER A 209 -2.09 -3.63 -7.34
C SER A 209 -3.01 -2.83 -6.40
N LEU A 210 -4.33 -2.92 -6.57
CA LEU A 210 -5.29 -2.32 -5.64
C LEU A 210 -5.21 -2.99 -4.26
N GLY A 211 -4.96 -4.30 -4.22
CA GLY A 211 -4.79 -5.07 -2.99
C GLY A 211 -3.37 -5.03 -2.43
N THR A 212 -2.37 -5.04 -3.30
CA THR A 212 -0.97 -5.26 -2.91
C THR A 212 -0.11 -4.00 -2.91
N GLY A 213 -0.62 -2.90 -3.48
CA GLY A 213 0.15 -1.69 -3.76
C GLY A 213 1.17 -1.87 -4.89
N ILE A 214 1.68 -0.74 -5.38
CA ILE A 214 2.71 -0.68 -6.42
C ILE A 214 4.12 -0.59 -5.82
N ALA A 215 5.12 -1.11 -6.53
CA ALA A 215 6.52 -1.10 -6.14
C ALA A 215 6.78 -1.72 -4.76
N GLU A 216 7.51 -1.05 -3.87
CA GLU A 216 8.12 -1.68 -2.70
C GLU A 216 7.64 -1.08 -1.38
N MET A 217 7.87 -1.81 -0.28
CA MET A 217 7.47 -1.41 1.09
C MET A 217 5.94 -1.28 1.29
N ASN A 218 5.14 -1.99 0.50
CA ASN A 218 3.67 -1.95 0.60
C ASN A 218 3.10 -2.36 1.97
N PRO A 219 3.67 -3.36 2.67
CA PRO A 219 3.24 -3.72 4.03
C PRO A 219 3.58 -2.64 5.07
N ARG A 220 4.27 -1.57 4.67
CA ARG A 220 4.59 -0.38 5.47
C ARG A 220 3.79 0.85 5.01
N GLY A 221 2.78 0.65 4.16
CA GLY A 221 1.85 1.70 3.72
C GLY A 221 2.33 2.53 2.54
N TYR A 222 3.33 2.07 1.78
CA TYR A 222 3.84 2.76 0.60
C TYR A 222 3.24 2.19 -0.70
N GLY A 223 3.02 3.06 -1.69
CA GLY A 223 2.49 2.66 -2.99
C GLY A 223 1.03 2.18 -2.95
N PHE A 224 0.24 2.60 -1.96
CA PHE A 224 -1.21 2.35 -1.98
C PHE A 224 -1.83 3.14 -3.12
N VAL A 225 -2.62 2.49 -3.97
CA VAL A 225 -3.25 3.12 -5.14
C VAL A 225 -4.77 3.10 -5.03
N ASN A 226 -5.40 4.10 -5.65
CA ASN A 226 -6.81 4.07 -5.96
C ASN A 226 -6.99 4.04 -7.48
N TYR A 227 -8.24 3.90 -7.94
CA TYR A 227 -8.55 3.61 -9.34
C TYR A 227 -9.60 4.54 -9.92
N ARG A 228 -9.66 4.55 -11.26
CA ARG A 228 -10.77 5.05 -12.07
C ARG A 228 -11.15 3.95 -13.07
N TRP A 229 -12.42 3.57 -13.06
CA TRP A 229 -12.97 2.64 -14.05
C TRP A 229 -13.19 3.35 -15.37
N LEU A 230 -13.15 2.59 -16.47
CA LEU A 230 -13.69 3.03 -17.75
C LEU A 230 -15.22 3.05 -17.71
#